data_AF-A0A940XZW3-F1
#
_entry.id   AF-A0A940XZW3-F1
#
_cell.length_a   1.000
_cell.length_b   1.000
_cell.length_c   1.000
_cell.angle_alpha   90.00
_cell.angle_beta   90.00
_cell.angle_gamma   90.00
#
_symmetry.space_group_name_H-M   'P 1'
#
loop_
_entity.id
_entity.type
_entity.pdbx_description
1 polymer ?
#
loop_
_entity_poly.entity_id
_entity_poly.type
_entity_poly.pdbx_seq_one_letter_code
_entity_poly.pdbx_strand_id
1 'polypeptide(L)'
;MNSVTAHDYAWIRTSPLFRHMMESGYTLTLIRGRTPLEVLHAMEAEPRGTGEGTAGLIEADDAHRAELGHDYWDQSYVAGAFGTPGENGDWTLVLGFDGGLGFAAPSVETLSKSGRIVAHSTNGGKPIHLFHWFEDGELRTTFEGPSSRDGSTPDELVPLLREVGFPLTPEGEQDESAPDVDMKAAAFALTERLTGVRVTESLLQEATYELGLVPDQPAEEWTGLVIDITDAHGKRLYKEWTYEEIAAASDRARAEANAPIVITYDKPPATDGSHHETGE
;
A
#
# COMPACT_ATOMS: atom_id res chain seq x y z
N MET A 1 31.68 -11.51 -9.60
CA MET A 1 30.95 -10.71 -8.60
C MET A 1 29.95 -11.66 -7.96
N ASN A 2 29.91 -11.74 -6.62
CA ASN A 2 28.90 -12.58 -5.95
C ASN A 2 27.51 -12.02 -6.30
N SER A 3 26.59 -12.90 -6.70
CA SER A 3 25.20 -12.53 -6.98
C SER A 3 24.52 -12.11 -5.69
N VAL A 4 23.82 -10.98 -5.72
CA VAL A 4 23.00 -10.48 -4.61
C VAL A 4 21.88 -11.48 -4.32
N THR A 5 21.63 -11.76 -3.03
CA THR A 5 20.58 -12.66 -2.55
C THR A 5 19.85 -12.06 -1.35
N ALA A 6 18.77 -12.71 -0.90
CA ALA A 6 18.05 -12.36 0.33
C ALA A 6 18.98 -12.19 1.56
N HIS A 7 20.11 -12.89 1.62
CA HIS A 7 21.05 -12.78 2.74
C HIS A 7 21.69 -11.39 2.86
N ASP A 8 21.91 -10.70 1.74
CA ASP A 8 22.51 -9.35 1.71
C ASP A 8 21.58 -8.29 2.31
N TYR A 9 20.30 -8.63 2.45
CA TYR A 9 19.24 -7.80 3.01
C TYR A 9 18.79 -8.26 4.40
N ALA A 10 19.58 -9.10 5.09
CA ALA A 10 19.25 -9.57 6.44
C ALA A 10 19.13 -8.43 7.49
N TRP A 11 19.64 -7.23 7.18
CA TRP A 11 19.54 -6.03 8.02
C TRP A 11 18.09 -5.67 8.36
N ILE A 12 17.12 -6.00 7.50
CA ILE A 12 15.71 -5.69 7.70
C ILE A 12 15.13 -6.30 8.98
N ARG A 13 15.69 -7.44 9.44
CA ARG A 13 15.21 -8.15 10.64
C ARG A 13 15.46 -7.38 11.93
N THR A 14 16.51 -6.56 11.95
CA THR A 14 16.93 -5.81 13.13
C THR A 14 16.68 -4.31 12.99
N SER A 15 16.32 -3.84 11.80
CA SER A 15 16.10 -2.42 11.52
C SER A 15 14.83 -1.89 12.20
N PRO A 16 14.95 -0.86 13.05
CA PRO A 16 13.80 -0.14 13.58
C PRO A 16 13.00 0.57 12.48
N LEU A 17 13.68 1.10 11.46
CA LEU A 17 13.04 1.72 10.30
C LEU A 17 12.18 0.70 9.56
N PHE A 18 12.72 -0.47 9.23
CA PHE A 18 11.97 -1.48 8.50
C PHE A 18 10.80 -2.02 9.33
N ARG A 19 10.95 -2.12 10.65
CA ARG A 19 9.82 -2.44 11.54
C ARG A 19 8.70 -1.39 11.39
N HIS A 20 9.03 -0.11 11.44
CA HIS A 20 8.05 0.96 11.22
C HIS A 20 7.39 0.85 9.83
N MET A 21 8.18 0.64 8.76
CA MET A 21 7.64 0.42 7.41
C MET A 21 6.65 -0.75 7.34
N MET A 22 6.96 -1.86 8.03
CA MET A 22 6.08 -3.05 8.07
C MET A 22 4.82 -2.85 8.91
N GLU A 23 4.87 -1.97 9.93
CA GLU A 23 3.73 -1.62 10.78
C GLU A 23 2.78 -0.64 10.07
N SER A 24 3.33 0.42 9.49
CA SER A 24 2.57 1.44 8.76
C SER A 24 2.02 0.93 7.42
N GLY A 25 2.68 -0.08 6.86
CA GLY A 25 2.57 -0.39 5.44
C GLY A 25 3.39 0.60 4.62
N TYR A 26 4.00 0.10 3.56
CA TYR A 26 4.85 0.92 2.71
C TYR A 26 4.75 0.48 1.27
N THR A 27 5.07 1.41 0.38
CA THR A 27 5.43 1.16 -1.01
C THR A 27 6.81 1.73 -1.27
N LEU A 28 7.72 0.88 -1.77
CA LEU A 28 9.03 1.29 -2.27
C LEU A 28 9.05 1.08 -3.77
N THR A 29 9.35 2.14 -4.51
CA THR A 29 9.34 2.12 -5.98
C THR A 29 10.57 2.77 -6.55
N LEU A 30 11.20 2.10 -7.52
CA LEU A 30 12.36 2.59 -8.26
C LEU A 30 11.96 2.83 -9.71
N ILE A 31 12.24 4.02 -10.22
CA ILE A 31 11.86 4.48 -11.57
C ILE A 31 13.10 4.96 -12.31
N ARG A 32 13.42 4.33 -13.44
CA ARG A 32 14.62 4.66 -14.23
C ARG A 32 14.41 5.94 -15.05
N GLY A 33 15.42 6.83 -15.04
CA GLY A 33 15.53 7.95 -15.96
C GLY A 33 14.54 9.09 -15.70
N ARG A 34 13.97 9.17 -14.50
CA ARG A 34 13.08 10.26 -14.04
C ARG A 34 13.70 10.93 -12.84
N THR A 35 13.46 12.23 -12.69
CA THR A 35 13.83 13.00 -11.50
C THR A 35 12.76 12.88 -10.40
N PRO A 36 13.10 13.11 -9.12
CA PRO A 36 12.14 13.07 -8.02
C PRO A 36 10.90 13.94 -8.24
N LEU A 37 11.10 15.19 -8.71
CA LEU A 37 10.00 16.12 -8.96
C LEU A 37 9.10 15.70 -10.13
N GLU A 38 9.68 15.13 -11.21
CA GLU A 38 8.88 14.60 -12.32
C GLU A 38 7.99 13.43 -11.86
N VAL A 39 8.52 12.58 -10.98
CA VAL A 39 7.77 11.45 -10.42
C VAL A 39 6.64 11.95 -9.53
N LEU A 40 6.92 12.84 -8.57
CA LEU A 40 5.90 13.39 -7.68
C LEU A 40 4.82 14.15 -8.45
N HIS A 41 5.20 14.91 -9.48
CA HIS A 41 4.23 15.57 -10.36
C HIS A 41 3.35 14.57 -11.12
N ALA A 42 3.91 13.45 -11.59
CA ALA A 42 3.13 12.40 -12.26
C ALA A 42 2.22 11.62 -11.31
N MET A 43 2.48 11.69 -10.00
CA MET A 43 1.59 11.20 -8.94
C MET A 43 0.55 12.24 -8.52
N GLU A 44 0.50 13.40 -9.19
CA GLU A 44 -0.35 14.54 -8.82
C GLU A 44 -0.09 15.05 -7.40
N ALA A 45 1.13 14.83 -6.89
CA ALA A 45 1.45 15.17 -5.51
C ALA A 45 1.59 16.68 -5.34
N GLU A 46 0.95 17.22 -4.30
CA GLU A 46 1.14 18.60 -3.88
C GLU A 46 2.52 18.75 -3.22
N PRO A 47 3.41 19.65 -3.68
CA PRO A 47 4.75 19.79 -3.11
C PRO A 47 4.73 20.16 -1.62
N ARG A 48 5.48 19.42 -0.80
CA ARG A 48 5.61 19.63 0.66
C ARG A 48 7.03 20.02 1.09
N GLY A 49 7.88 20.43 0.16
CA GLY A 49 9.25 20.84 0.43
C GLY A 49 10.20 19.64 0.49
N THR A 50 11.17 19.67 1.40
CA THR A 50 12.19 18.63 1.53
C THR A 50 12.26 18.07 2.95
N GLY A 51 12.69 16.81 3.07
CA GLY A 51 12.90 16.13 4.35
C GLY A 51 14.25 15.42 4.38
N GLU A 52 14.97 15.53 5.49
CA GLU A 52 16.26 14.85 5.67
C GLU A 52 16.06 13.42 6.17
N GLY A 53 16.45 12.46 5.33
CA GLY A 53 16.32 11.04 5.60
C GLY A 53 14.88 10.58 5.78
N THR A 54 14.73 9.31 6.15
CA THR A 54 13.43 8.76 6.55
C THR A 54 12.84 9.46 7.77
N ALA A 55 13.67 10.11 8.62
CA ALA A 55 13.17 10.85 9.77
C ALA A 55 12.31 12.06 9.32
N GLY A 56 12.80 12.85 8.35
CA GLY A 56 12.03 13.97 7.79
C GLY A 56 10.78 13.51 7.04
N LEU A 57 10.84 12.37 6.34
CA LEU A 57 9.66 11.78 5.70
C LEU A 57 8.60 11.34 6.72
N ILE A 58 9.00 10.64 7.78
CA ILE A 58 8.09 10.20 8.86
C ILE A 58 7.47 11.41 9.57
N GLU A 59 8.27 12.45 9.86
CA GLU A 59 7.75 13.68 10.49
C GLU A 59 6.68 14.36 9.63
N ALA A 60 6.90 14.44 8.31
CA ALA A 60 5.93 15.01 7.39
C ALA A 60 4.64 14.17 7.29
N ASP A 61 4.77 12.84 7.25
CA ASP A 61 3.65 11.91 7.24
C ASP A 61 2.83 11.96 8.54
N ASP A 62 3.50 11.99 9.70
CA ASP A 62 2.86 12.13 11.01
C ASP A 62 2.13 13.49 11.16
N ALA A 63 2.74 14.57 10.65
CA ALA A 63 2.11 15.89 10.63
C ALA A 63 0.83 15.89 9.79
N HIS A 64 0.86 15.28 8.61
CA HIS A 64 -0.32 15.13 7.74
C HIS A 64 -1.42 14.32 8.43
N ARG A 65 -1.09 13.15 9.01
CA ARG A 65 -2.07 12.34 9.76
C ARG A 65 -2.68 13.08 10.94
N ALA A 66 -1.89 13.92 11.63
CA ALA A 66 -2.40 14.74 12.72
C ALA A 66 -3.39 15.82 12.24
N GLU A 67 -3.23 16.35 11.03
CA GLU A 67 -4.16 17.31 10.41
C GLU A 67 -5.50 16.67 10.04
N LEU A 68 -5.50 15.41 9.56
CA LEU A 68 -6.71 14.67 9.18
C LEU A 68 -7.58 14.21 10.36
N GLY A 69 -7.00 14.07 11.55
CA GLY A 69 -7.72 13.66 12.75
C GLY A 69 -8.32 12.25 12.64
N HIS A 70 -9.66 12.14 12.67
CA HIS A 70 -10.40 10.87 12.55
C HIS A 70 -11.12 10.71 11.21
N ASP A 71 -10.78 11.48 10.19
CA ASP A 71 -11.36 11.30 8.86
C ASP A 71 -10.76 10.04 8.20
N TYR A 72 -11.28 8.87 8.58
CA TYR A 72 -10.84 7.56 8.12
C TYR A 72 -10.99 7.33 6.60
N TRP A 73 -11.53 8.32 5.87
CA TRP A 73 -11.84 8.22 4.46
C TRP A 73 -10.83 8.94 3.55
N ASP A 74 -9.96 9.80 4.11
CA ASP A 74 -8.87 10.39 3.33
C ASP A 74 -7.68 9.43 3.29
N GLN A 75 -7.42 8.85 2.13
CA GLN A 75 -6.27 7.95 1.89
C GLN A 75 -5.06 8.67 1.30
N SER A 76 -5.05 10.00 1.30
CA SER A 76 -3.86 10.76 0.92
C SER A 76 -2.68 10.47 1.87
N TYR A 77 -1.47 10.48 1.31
CA TYR A 77 -0.27 10.12 2.04
C TYR A 77 0.92 10.94 1.59
N VAL A 78 1.91 11.12 2.47
CA VAL A 78 3.16 11.79 2.10
C VAL A 78 4.10 10.78 1.45
N ALA A 79 4.53 11.08 0.23
CA ALA A 79 5.58 10.37 -0.47
C ALA A 79 6.88 11.19 -0.43
N GLY A 80 7.99 10.50 -0.20
CA GLY A 80 9.33 11.04 -0.37
C GLY A 80 9.98 10.45 -1.61
N ALA A 81 10.62 11.29 -2.43
CA ALA A 81 11.38 10.88 -3.60
C ALA A 81 12.81 11.42 -3.60
N PHE A 82 13.80 10.61 -4.01
CA PHE A 82 15.18 11.05 -4.21
C PHE A 82 15.88 10.29 -5.34
N GLY A 83 16.92 10.90 -5.92
CA GLY A 83 17.71 10.31 -7.00
C GLY A 83 18.86 9.43 -6.48
N THR A 84 19.12 8.32 -7.16
CA THR A 84 20.19 7.37 -6.84
C THR A 84 20.74 6.72 -8.11
N PRO A 85 22.06 6.48 -8.23
CA PRO A 85 22.61 5.78 -9.39
C PRO A 85 22.24 4.29 -9.38
N GLY A 86 22.03 3.72 -10.56
CA GLY A 86 21.78 2.29 -10.73
C GLY A 86 22.25 1.76 -12.07
N GLU A 87 21.77 0.58 -12.43
CA GLU A 87 22.04 -0.04 -13.72
C GLU A 87 21.37 0.77 -14.84
N ASN A 88 22.11 1.02 -15.92
CA ASN A 88 21.62 1.72 -17.11
C ASN A 88 21.13 3.16 -16.86
N GLY A 89 21.63 3.83 -15.82
CA GLY A 89 21.43 5.27 -15.60
C GLY A 89 21.01 5.62 -14.17
N ASP A 90 20.50 6.83 -14.02
CA ASP A 90 19.95 7.31 -12.75
C ASP A 90 18.55 6.76 -12.53
N TRP A 91 18.24 6.51 -11.26
CA TRP A 91 16.96 6.03 -10.78
C TRP A 91 16.40 7.01 -9.76
N THR A 92 15.09 7.14 -9.71
CA THR A 92 14.40 7.78 -8.58
C THR A 92 13.82 6.70 -7.69
N LEU A 93 14.13 6.75 -6.40
CA LEU A 93 13.46 5.96 -5.37
C LEU A 93 12.33 6.81 -4.78
N VAL A 94 11.13 6.24 -4.73
CA VAL A 94 9.98 6.77 -4.00
C VAL A 94 9.65 5.84 -2.85
N LEU A 95 9.47 6.42 -1.66
CA LEU A 95 9.00 5.74 -0.47
C LEU A 95 7.75 6.45 0.05
N GLY A 96 6.68 5.69 0.25
CA GLY A 96 5.45 6.17 0.88
C GLY A 96 5.01 5.24 2.00
N PHE A 97 4.42 5.80 3.06
CA PHE A 97 3.73 5.08 4.14
C PHE A 97 2.23 5.06 3.88
N ASP A 98 1.87 4.45 2.75
CA ASP A 98 0.57 4.49 2.10
C ASP A 98 -0.33 3.31 2.48
N GLY A 99 0.04 2.51 3.48
CA GLY A 99 -0.67 1.26 3.76
C GLY A 99 -0.59 0.26 2.59
N GLY A 100 0.44 0.37 1.73
CA GLY A 100 0.68 -0.51 0.60
C GLY A 100 -0.26 -0.34 -0.59
N LEU A 101 -0.98 0.78 -0.67
CA LEU A 101 -1.90 1.11 -1.76
C LEU A 101 -1.20 1.20 -3.13
N GLY A 102 0.09 1.50 -3.14
CA GLY A 102 0.90 1.49 -4.33
C GLY A 102 0.69 2.72 -5.21
N PHE A 103 1.10 2.61 -6.47
CA PHE A 103 0.91 3.68 -7.44
C PHE A 103 -0.41 3.51 -8.21
N ALA A 104 -1.00 4.65 -8.56
CA ALA A 104 -2.00 4.78 -9.61
C ALA A 104 -1.57 4.08 -10.91
N ALA A 105 -2.38 3.14 -11.43
CA ALA A 105 -2.06 2.45 -12.69
C ALA A 105 -1.73 3.42 -13.86
N PRO A 106 -2.48 4.54 -14.07
CA PRO A 106 -2.15 5.49 -15.14
C PRO A 106 -0.78 6.19 -14.99
N SER A 107 -0.36 6.46 -13.74
CA SER A 107 0.93 7.09 -13.46
C SER A 107 2.08 6.12 -13.70
N VAL A 108 1.94 4.84 -13.33
CA VAL A 108 2.98 3.82 -13.55
C VAL A 108 3.20 3.55 -15.03
N GLU A 109 2.14 3.41 -15.81
CA GLU A 109 2.25 3.23 -17.26
C GLU A 109 2.94 4.42 -17.91
N THR A 110 2.63 5.65 -17.48
CA THR A 110 3.25 6.85 -18.04
C THR A 110 4.72 6.98 -17.64
N LEU A 111 5.04 6.74 -16.37
CA LEU A 111 6.40 6.84 -15.85
C LEU A 111 7.32 5.73 -16.41
N SER A 112 6.78 4.55 -16.72
CA SER A 112 7.53 3.44 -17.31
C SER A 112 7.73 3.56 -18.82
N LYS A 113 7.08 4.50 -19.52
CA LYS A 113 7.35 4.75 -20.95
C LYS A 113 8.82 5.08 -21.16
N SER A 114 9.49 4.26 -21.99
CA SER A 114 10.93 4.35 -22.28
C SER A 114 11.83 4.12 -21.05
N GLY A 115 11.33 3.41 -20.04
CA GLY A 115 11.99 3.20 -18.75
C GLY A 115 11.62 1.87 -18.11
N ARG A 116 12.04 1.72 -16.85
CA ARG A 116 11.73 0.57 -16.00
C ARG A 116 11.19 1.06 -14.67
N ILE A 117 10.18 0.38 -14.15
CA ILE A 117 9.71 0.57 -12.77
C ILE A 117 9.74 -0.77 -12.05
N VAL A 118 10.31 -0.78 -10.86
CA VAL A 118 10.27 -1.92 -9.94
C VAL A 118 9.71 -1.43 -8.61
N ALA A 119 8.64 -2.05 -8.16
CA ALA A 119 7.98 -1.69 -6.92
C ALA A 119 7.74 -2.92 -6.05
N HIS A 120 7.83 -2.74 -4.73
CA HIS A 120 7.29 -3.71 -3.79
C HIS A 120 6.67 -3.01 -2.58
N SER A 121 5.62 -3.62 -2.05
CA SER A 121 4.82 -3.03 -0.99
C SER A 121 4.34 -4.05 0.04
N THR A 122 3.81 -3.52 1.15
CA THR A 122 3.09 -4.28 2.16
C THR A 122 2.01 -3.40 2.76
N ASN A 123 0.87 -3.99 3.13
CA ASN A 123 -0.27 -3.23 3.61
C ASN A 123 -0.34 -2.98 5.13
N GLY A 124 0.78 -3.14 5.83
CA GLY A 124 0.83 -2.91 7.29
C GLY A 124 0.16 -4.04 8.10
N GLY A 125 0.96 -4.83 8.81
CA GLY A 125 0.45 -5.85 9.76
C GLY A 125 -0.37 -7.03 9.19
N LYS A 126 -0.78 -7.00 7.92
CA LYS A 126 -1.44 -8.10 7.20
C LYS A 126 -0.46 -8.74 6.20
N PRO A 127 -0.68 -10.03 5.81
CA PRO A 127 0.27 -10.77 4.98
C PRO A 127 0.17 -10.43 3.48
N ILE A 128 -0.38 -9.28 3.11
CA ILE A 128 -0.49 -8.89 1.70
C ILE A 128 0.76 -8.12 1.31
N HIS A 129 1.45 -8.64 0.31
CA HIS A 129 2.76 -8.18 -0.12
C HIS A 129 2.78 -8.17 -1.63
N LEU A 130 3.06 -7.06 -2.29
CA LEU A 130 3.05 -7.03 -3.74
C LEU A 130 4.45 -6.76 -4.27
N PHE A 131 4.72 -7.33 -5.43
CA PHE A 131 5.87 -7.00 -6.26
C PHE A 131 5.37 -6.69 -7.67
N HIS A 132 5.89 -5.62 -8.27
CA HIS A 132 5.55 -5.22 -9.63
C HIS A 132 6.81 -4.86 -10.41
N TRP A 133 6.87 -5.33 -11.66
CA TRP A 133 7.86 -4.93 -12.65
C TRP A 133 7.16 -4.45 -13.92
N PHE A 134 7.40 -3.19 -14.25
CA PHE A 134 6.97 -2.57 -15.49
C PHE A 134 8.18 -2.22 -16.37
N GLU A 135 8.03 -2.36 -17.67
CA GLU A 135 8.97 -1.84 -18.67
C GLU A 135 8.16 -1.26 -19.82
N ASP A 136 8.59 -0.11 -20.34
CA ASP A 136 8.05 0.47 -21.56
C ASP A 136 6.51 0.64 -21.58
N GLY A 137 5.92 0.92 -20.41
CA GLY A 137 4.48 1.11 -20.26
C GLY A 137 3.68 -0.18 -20.02
N GLU A 138 4.32 -1.35 -19.95
CA GLU A 138 3.66 -2.63 -19.79
C GLU A 138 3.98 -3.27 -18.43
N LEU A 139 2.95 -3.80 -17.77
CA LEU A 139 3.12 -4.66 -16.59
C LEU A 139 3.66 -6.02 -17.03
N ARG A 140 4.96 -6.24 -16.83
CA ARG A 140 5.65 -7.46 -17.26
C ARG A 140 5.45 -8.61 -16.29
N THR A 141 5.61 -8.33 -14.99
CA THR A 141 5.42 -9.33 -13.95
C THR A 141 4.88 -8.69 -12.68
N THR A 142 3.87 -9.31 -12.07
CA THR A 142 3.37 -8.98 -10.73
C THR A 142 3.10 -10.25 -9.94
N PHE A 143 3.24 -10.20 -8.62
CA PHE A 143 2.83 -11.29 -7.75
C PHE A 143 2.66 -10.85 -6.29
N GLU A 144 1.84 -11.60 -5.55
CA GLU A 144 1.86 -11.58 -4.08
C GLU A 144 2.80 -12.66 -3.51
N GLY A 145 2.64 -13.88 -4.03
CA GLY A 145 3.55 -14.99 -3.80
C GLY A 145 4.29 -15.34 -5.09
N PRO A 146 5.60 -15.60 -5.04
CA PRO A 146 6.44 -15.73 -6.23
C PRO A 146 6.04 -16.90 -7.14
N SER A 147 5.24 -17.87 -6.68
CA SER A 147 4.75 -19.03 -7.45
C SER A 147 3.47 -18.74 -8.26
N SER A 148 2.76 -17.65 -7.96
CA SER A 148 1.56 -17.20 -8.68
C SER A 148 1.80 -15.80 -9.24
N ARG A 149 2.13 -15.74 -10.54
CA ARG A 149 2.58 -14.52 -11.22
C ARG A 149 1.63 -14.17 -12.36
N ASP A 150 1.38 -12.88 -12.53
CA ASP A 150 0.60 -12.31 -13.64
C ASP A 150 1.43 -11.27 -14.40
N GLY A 151 0.92 -10.79 -15.53
CA GLY A 151 1.57 -9.79 -16.40
C GLY A 151 1.73 -10.28 -17.84
N SER A 152 2.39 -9.48 -18.68
CA SER A 152 2.63 -9.83 -20.09
C SER A 152 3.68 -10.92 -20.28
N THR A 153 4.65 -10.99 -19.36
CA THR A 153 5.74 -11.99 -19.33
C THR A 153 5.96 -12.50 -17.91
N PRO A 154 4.97 -13.20 -17.31
CA PRO A 154 4.95 -13.53 -15.88
C PRO A 154 6.09 -14.46 -15.45
N ASP A 155 6.60 -15.30 -16.35
CA ASP A 155 7.64 -16.29 -16.05
C ASP A 155 9.07 -15.83 -16.37
N GLU A 156 9.24 -14.65 -16.97
CA GLU A 156 10.57 -14.16 -17.35
C GLU A 156 11.51 -14.02 -16.16
N LEU A 157 10.97 -13.69 -14.98
CA LEU A 157 11.74 -13.53 -13.75
C LEU A 157 12.01 -14.84 -13.00
N VAL A 158 11.47 -16.00 -13.39
CA VAL A 158 11.63 -17.26 -12.64
C VAL A 158 13.10 -17.61 -12.37
N PRO A 159 14.03 -17.54 -13.34
CA PRO A 159 15.44 -17.79 -13.07
C PRO A 159 16.00 -16.83 -12.00
N LEU A 160 15.65 -15.54 -12.09
CA LEU A 160 16.15 -14.52 -11.19
C LEU A 160 15.56 -14.64 -9.78
N LEU A 161 14.27 -14.96 -9.67
CA LEU A 161 13.57 -15.22 -8.41
C LEU A 161 14.29 -16.34 -7.64
N ARG A 162 14.64 -17.42 -8.33
CA ARG A 162 15.38 -18.55 -7.74
C ARG A 162 16.77 -18.13 -7.28
N GLU A 163 17.50 -17.37 -8.11
CA GLU A 163 18.85 -16.91 -7.77
C GLU A 163 18.89 -16.01 -6.54
N VAL A 164 17.88 -15.16 -6.33
CA VAL A 164 17.82 -14.30 -5.13
C VAL A 164 17.32 -15.03 -3.88
N GLY A 165 16.80 -16.25 -4.05
CA GLY A 165 16.46 -17.17 -2.96
C GLY A 165 14.98 -17.52 -2.82
N PHE A 166 14.10 -17.11 -3.73
CA PHE A 166 12.71 -17.57 -3.65
C PHE A 166 12.62 -19.09 -3.85
N PRO A 167 11.77 -19.80 -3.08
CA PRO A 167 11.67 -21.26 -3.10
C PRO A 167 10.88 -21.74 -4.32
N LEU A 168 11.46 -21.63 -5.51
CA LEU A 168 10.83 -22.04 -6.77
C LEU A 168 11.62 -23.14 -7.49
N THR A 169 10.88 -24.06 -8.11
CA THR A 169 11.40 -25.01 -9.10
C THR A 169 11.82 -24.29 -10.38
N PRO A 170 12.64 -24.90 -11.26
CA PRO A 170 12.94 -24.34 -12.58
C PRO A 170 11.69 -23.98 -13.41
N GLU A 171 10.59 -24.69 -13.19
CA GLU A 171 9.29 -24.47 -13.84
C GLU A 171 8.50 -23.33 -13.21
N GLY A 172 8.98 -22.74 -12.11
CA GLY A 172 8.35 -21.61 -11.42
C GLY A 172 7.24 -22.02 -10.45
N GLU A 173 7.16 -23.31 -10.08
CA GLU A 173 6.27 -23.82 -9.04
C GLU A 173 6.92 -23.69 -7.66
N GLN A 174 6.14 -23.74 -6.59
CA GLN A 174 6.66 -23.73 -5.22
C GLN A 174 7.52 -24.98 -4.96
N ASP A 175 8.77 -24.77 -4.53
CA ASP A 175 9.67 -25.84 -4.10
C ASP A 175 9.52 -26.08 -2.59
N GLU A 176 8.69 -27.06 -2.22
CA GLU A 176 8.46 -27.48 -0.84
C GLU A 176 9.71 -28.05 -0.14
N SER A 177 10.78 -28.36 -0.89
CA SER A 177 12.04 -28.87 -0.34
C SER A 177 13.07 -27.77 -0.06
N ALA A 178 12.83 -26.56 -0.59
CA ALA A 178 13.71 -25.42 -0.39
C ALA A 178 13.65 -24.89 1.06
N PRO A 179 14.75 -24.34 1.59
CA PRO A 179 14.73 -23.71 2.91
C PRO A 179 13.82 -22.49 2.92
N ASP A 180 13.23 -22.21 4.09
CA ASP A 180 12.45 -21.00 4.29
C ASP A 180 13.33 -19.74 4.10
N VAL A 181 12.79 -18.75 3.41
CA VAL A 181 13.47 -17.51 3.06
C VAL A 181 12.61 -16.33 3.45
N ASP A 182 13.27 -15.30 3.96
CA ASP A 182 12.65 -14.02 4.22
C ASP A 182 12.23 -13.37 2.88
N MET A 183 10.94 -13.50 2.55
CA MET A 183 10.39 -13.04 1.27
C MET A 183 10.61 -11.53 1.05
N LYS A 184 10.70 -10.73 2.11
CA LYS A 184 10.99 -9.30 1.98
C LYS A 184 12.44 -9.07 1.62
N ALA A 185 13.36 -9.76 2.29
CA ALA A 185 14.76 -9.70 1.94
C ALA A 185 15.01 -10.18 0.50
N ALA A 186 14.31 -11.23 0.06
CA ALA A 186 14.35 -11.70 -1.33
C ALA A 186 13.77 -10.69 -2.33
N ALA A 187 12.69 -9.99 -1.98
CA ALA A 187 12.12 -8.93 -2.82
C ALA A 187 13.10 -7.75 -2.98
N PHE A 188 13.77 -7.32 -1.92
CA PHE A 188 14.83 -6.31 -2.03
C PHE A 188 15.99 -6.77 -2.91
N ALA A 189 16.44 -8.02 -2.74
CA ALA A 189 17.48 -8.58 -3.59
C ALA A 189 17.05 -8.64 -5.06
N LEU A 190 15.81 -9.02 -5.36
CA LEU A 190 15.24 -8.98 -6.70
C LEU A 190 15.24 -7.56 -7.28
N THR A 191 14.84 -6.58 -6.47
CA THR A 191 14.87 -5.16 -6.83
C THR A 191 16.28 -4.70 -7.21
N GLU A 192 17.29 -5.01 -6.40
CA GLU A 192 18.68 -4.68 -6.74
C GLU A 192 19.13 -5.38 -8.04
N ARG A 193 18.75 -6.64 -8.25
CA ARG A 193 19.11 -7.37 -9.48
C ARG A 193 18.48 -6.78 -10.74
N LEU A 194 17.31 -6.14 -10.65
CA LEU A 194 16.62 -5.54 -11.78
C LEU A 194 17.00 -4.08 -12.02
N THR A 195 17.52 -3.40 -11.01
CA THR A 195 17.73 -1.94 -11.03
C THR A 195 19.19 -1.55 -10.86
N GLY A 196 20.04 -2.44 -10.34
CA GLY A 196 21.39 -2.13 -9.87
C GLY A 196 21.44 -1.25 -8.62
N VAL A 197 20.29 -0.88 -8.04
CA VAL A 197 20.20 -0.02 -6.86
C VAL A 197 20.19 -0.88 -5.60
N ARG A 198 21.23 -0.76 -4.78
CA ARG A 198 21.32 -1.43 -3.49
C ARG A 198 20.63 -0.61 -2.41
N VAL A 199 19.42 -1.03 -2.01
CA VAL A 199 18.65 -0.30 -0.99
C VAL A 199 19.10 -0.70 0.42
N THR A 200 19.84 0.16 1.10
CA THR A 200 20.25 -0.09 2.48
C THR A 200 19.50 0.83 3.44
N GLU A 201 19.47 0.48 4.72
CA GLU A 201 18.98 1.38 5.77
C GLU A 201 19.68 2.75 5.71
N SER A 202 21.00 2.76 5.56
CA SER A 202 21.80 3.98 5.41
C SER A 202 21.38 4.80 4.19
N LEU A 203 21.14 4.17 3.04
CA LEU A 203 20.68 4.90 1.85
C LEU A 203 19.38 5.65 2.12
N LEU A 204 18.42 5.00 2.78
CA LEU A 204 17.13 5.60 3.11
C LEU A 204 17.26 6.68 4.21
N GLN A 205 18.15 6.49 5.18
CA GLN A 205 18.32 7.44 6.29
C GLN A 205 19.14 8.68 5.93
N GLU A 206 20.04 8.58 4.94
CA GLU A 206 20.97 9.66 4.58
C GLU A 206 20.51 10.47 3.36
N ALA A 207 19.50 10.00 2.62
CA ALA A 207 18.98 10.71 1.46
C ALA A 207 18.20 11.97 1.85
N THR A 208 18.32 13.04 1.07
CA THR A 208 17.40 14.18 1.13
C THR A 208 16.23 13.91 0.20
N TYR A 209 15.03 13.87 0.76
CA TYR A 209 13.80 13.59 0.04
C TYR A 209 13.15 14.89 -0.45
N GLU A 210 12.74 14.92 -1.71
CA GLU A 210 11.65 15.79 -2.16
C GLU A 210 10.34 15.19 -1.65
N LEU A 211 9.52 16.01 -0.99
CA LEU A 211 8.27 15.57 -0.36
C LEU A 211 7.07 16.03 -1.18
N GLY A 212 6.08 15.14 -1.32
CA GLY A 212 4.80 15.46 -1.93
C GLY A 212 3.65 14.79 -1.20
N LEU A 213 2.53 15.50 -1.02
CA LEU A 213 1.28 14.91 -0.56
C LEU A 213 0.56 14.32 -1.78
N VAL A 214 0.52 13.00 -1.86
CA VAL A 214 -0.17 12.26 -2.92
C VAL A 214 -1.65 12.23 -2.56
N PRO A 215 -2.55 12.71 -3.43
CA PRO A 215 -3.98 12.67 -3.15
C PRO A 215 -4.47 11.22 -3.09
N ASP A 216 -5.56 10.98 -2.35
CA ASP A 216 -6.33 9.75 -2.55
C ASP A 216 -6.72 9.69 -4.03
N GLN A 217 -6.40 8.57 -4.67
CA GLN A 217 -6.82 8.35 -6.04
C GLN A 217 -8.35 8.48 -6.07
N PRO A 218 -8.95 9.27 -6.99
CA PRO A 218 -10.36 9.06 -7.24
C PRO A 218 -10.43 7.64 -7.78
N ALA A 219 -10.87 6.70 -6.94
CA ALA A 219 -11.30 5.42 -7.40
C ALA A 219 -12.29 5.73 -8.52
N GLU A 220 -11.97 5.34 -9.77
CA GLU A 220 -12.64 5.78 -11.02
C GLU A 220 -14.05 6.25 -10.73
N GLU A 221 -14.42 7.53 -10.93
CA GLU A 221 -15.75 8.07 -10.54
C GLU A 221 -16.83 7.00 -10.72
N TRP A 222 -17.18 6.31 -9.63
CA TRP A 222 -17.96 5.08 -9.73
C TRP A 222 -19.36 5.56 -10.00
N THR A 223 -19.81 5.51 -11.26
CA THR A 223 -21.13 6.06 -11.61
C THR A 223 -22.27 5.33 -10.90
N GLY A 224 -22.01 4.11 -10.43
CA GLY A 224 -22.93 3.31 -9.65
C GLY A 224 -22.40 1.96 -9.20
N LEU A 225 -23.17 1.29 -8.35
CA LEU A 225 -22.95 -0.08 -7.88
C LEU A 225 -24.00 -1.00 -8.49
N VAL A 226 -23.56 -2.09 -9.14
CA VAL A 226 -24.43 -3.18 -9.58
C VAL A 226 -24.18 -4.41 -8.71
N ILE A 227 -25.23 -4.88 -8.04
CA ILE A 227 -25.26 -6.20 -7.41
C ILE A 227 -26.03 -7.13 -8.33
N ASP A 228 -25.35 -8.11 -8.90
CA ASP A 228 -25.93 -9.17 -9.70
C ASP A 228 -25.54 -10.54 -9.12
N ILE A 229 -26.43 -11.12 -8.33
CA ILE A 229 -26.20 -12.38 -7.63
C ILE A 229 -27.28 -13.37 -8.03
N THR A 230 -26.91 -14.58 -8.43
CA THR A 230 -27.85 -15.69 -8.64
C THR A 230 -27.68 -16.70 -7.52
N ASP A 231 -28.77 -17.03 -6.82
CA ASP A 231 -28.74 -18.01 -5.74
C ASP A 231 -28.65 -19.46 -6.28
N ALA A 232 -28.47 -20.42 -5.36
CA ALA A 232 -28.36 -21.85 -5.69
C ALA A 232 -29.64 -22.45 -6.32
N HIS A 233 -30.76 -21.71 -6.31
CA HIS A 233 -32.02 -22.10 -6.94
C HIS A 233 -32.24 -21.39 -8.29
N GLY A 234 -31.24 -20.66 -8.78
CA GLY A 234 -31.31 -19.92 -10.05
C GLY A 234 -32.10 -18.61 -9.94
N LYS A 235 -32.45 -18.14 -8.75
CA LYS A 235 -33.12 -16.85 -8.57
C LYS A 235 -32.08 -15.73 -8.57
N ARG A 236 -32.21 -14.81 -9.52
CA ARG A 236 -31.35 -13.65 -9.69
C ARG A 236 -31.83 -12.47 -8.83
N LEU A 237 -30.92 -11.86 -8.09
CA LEU A 237 -31.02 -10.53 -7.50
C LEU A 237 -30.17 -9.60 -8.36
N TYR A 238 -30.84 -8.71 -9.10
CA TYR A 238 -30.20 -7.62 -9.82
C TYR A 238 -30.62 -6.30 -9.16
N LYS A 239 -29.66 -5.48 -8.75
CA LYS A 239 -29.93 -4.15 -8.25
C LYS A 239 -28.80 -3.20 -8.62
N GLU A 240 -29.18 -2.00 -9.02
CA GLU A 240 -28.28 -0.94 -9.47
C GLU A 240 -28.58 0.31 -8.64
N TRP A 241 -27.54 1.00 -8.20
CA TRP A 241 -27.62 2.29 -7.54
C TRP A 241 -26.63 3.23 -8.20
N THR A 242 -27.03 4.48 -8.39
CA THR A 242 -26.13 5.55 -8.82
C THR A 242 -25.23 6.02 -7.68
N TYR A 243 -24.11 6.67 -8.03
CA TYR A 243 -23.25 7.35 -7.07
C TYR A 243 -24.04 8.29 -6.15
N GLU A 244 -24.89 9.14 -6.73
CA GLU A 244 -25.66 10.14 -5.98
C GLU A 244 -26.59 9.49 -4.95
N GLU A 245 -27.20 8.35 -5.29
CA GLU A 245 -28.07 7.61 -4.36
C GLU A 245 -27.29 7.01 -3.19
N ILE A 246 -26.08 6.50 -3.45
CA ILE A 246 -25.19 5.94 -2.44
C ILE A 246 -24.62 7.06 -1.55
N ALA A 247 -24.12 8.15 -2.15
CA ALA A 247 -23.59 9.30 -1.45
C ALA A 247 -24.67 9.93 -0.54
N ALA A 248 -25.88 10.15 -1.06
CA ALA A 248 -26.98 10.68 -0.26
C ALA A 248 -27.40 9.71 0.86
N ALA A 249 -27.32 8.38 0.65
CA ALA A 249 -27.57 7.40 1.70
C ALA A 249 -26.49 7.42 2.78
N SER A 250 -25.22 7.54 2.39
CA SER A 250 -24.08 7.66 3.30
C SER A 250 -24.17 8.96 4.12
N ASP A 251 -24.51 10.08 3.48
CA ASP A 251 -24.71 11.37 4.15
C ASP A 251 -25.84 11.33 5.17
N ARG A 252 -26.97 10.68 4.84
CA ARG A 252 -28.06 10.46 5.80
C ARG A 252 -27.61 9.60 6.97
N ALA A 253 -26.94 8.48 6.71
CA ALA A 253 -26.42 7.60 7.77
C ALA A 253 -25.41 8.33 8.66
N ARG A 254 -24.56 9.20 8.08
CA ARG A 254 -23.62 10.05 8.80
C ARG A 254 -24.34 11.09 9.67
N ALA A 255 -25.37 11.74 9.14
CA ALA A 255 -26.19 12.67 9.91
C ALA A 255 -26.94 11.98 11.07
N GLU A 256 -27.44 10.77 10.86
CA GLU A 256 -28.10 9.96 11.88
C GLU A 256 -27.12 9.49 12.97
N ALA A 257 -25.93 9.01 12.58
CA ALA A 257 -24.90 8.58 13.53
C ALA A 257 -24.37 9.73 14.39
N ASN A 258 -24.29 10.94 13.83
CA ASN A 258 -23.87 12.15 14.54
C ASN A 258 -25.01 12.86 15.29
N ALA A 259 -26.24 12.34 15.21
CA ALA A 259 -27.36 12.90 15.96
C ALA A 259 -27.16 12.64 17.47
N PRO A 260 -27.34 13.66 18.33
CA PRO A 260 -27.21 13.49 19.77
C PRO A 260 -28.25 12.50 20.29
N ILE A 261 -27.79 11.44 20.95
CA ILE A 261 -28.67 10.45 21.59
C ILE A 261 -29.38 11.12 22.77
N VAL A 262 -30.68 11.39 22.61
CA VAL A 262 -31.52 11.89 23.70
C VAL A 262 -31.95 10.70 24.55
N ILE A 263 -31.29 10.49 25.69
CA ILE A 263 -31.74 9.54 26.71
C ILE A 263 -32.90 10.19 27.47
N THR A 264 -34.14 9.83 27.14
CA THR A 264 -35.30 10.18 27.97
C THR A 264 -35.42 9.19 29.11
N TYR A 265 -35.20 9.66 30.35
CA TYR A 265 -35.54 8.90 31.54
C TYR A 265 -37.04 8.94 31.76
N ASP A 266 -37.72 7.80 31.61
CA ASP A 266 -39.10 7.65 32.07
C ASP A 266 -39.13 7.74 33.60
N LYS A 267 -39.89 8.72 34.10
CA LYS A 267 -40.09 8.93 35.53
C LYS A 267 -40.85 7.72 36.08
N PRO A 268 -40.34 7.02 37.11
CA PRO A 268 -41.00 5.83 37.61
C PRO A 268 -42.39 6.17 38.19
N PRO A 269 -43.40 5.31 37.99
CA PRO A 269 -44.73 5.54 38.52
C PRO A 269 -44.70 5.49 40.04
N ALA A 270 -45.35 6.46 40.69
CA ALA A 270 -45.53 6.50 42.13
C ALA A 270 -46.32 5.25 42.57
N THR A 271 -45.67 4.33 43.27
CA THR A 271 -46.34 3.23 43.94
C THR A 271 -47.05 3.77 45.18
N ASP A 272 -48.36 3.70 45.13
CA ASP A 272 -49.31 4.00 46.19
C ASP A 272 -49.07 3.07 47.40
N GLY A 273 -49.15 3.65 48.59
CA GLY A 273 -48.87 2.95 49.84
C GLY A 273 -50.05 2.10 50.29
N SER A 274 -49.80 0.83 50.59
CA SER A 274 -50.68 0.05 51.46
C SER A 274 -49.86 -0.66 52.52
N HIS A 275 -49.95 -0.12 53.74
CA HIS A 275 -49.58 -0.78 54.99
C HIS A 275 -50.33 -2.11 55.14
N HIS A 276 -49.63 -3.15 55.58
CA HIS A 276 -50.24 -4.17 56.42
C HIS A 276 -49.25 -4.59 57.53
N GLU A 277 -49.68 -4.30 58.76
CA GLU A 277 -49.37 -4.96 60.04
C GLU A 277 -49.48 -6.51 59.92
N THR A 278 -48.99 -7.43 60.76
CA THR A 278 -48.16 -7.56 61.99
C THR A 278 -48.03 -9.08 62.26
N GLY A 279 -47.07 -9.50 63.10
CA GLY A 279 -47.05 -10.81 63.82
C GLY A 279 -46.35 -11.96 63.07
N GLU A 280 -45.37 -12.69 63.59
CA GLU A 280 -44.88 -12.99 64.95
C GLU A 280 -43.34 -12.90 65.03
#